data_AF-A0A7T4A0X1-F1
#
_entry.id   AF-A0A7T4A0X1-F1
#
_cell.length_a   1.000
_cell.length_b   1.000
_cell.length_c   1.000
_cell.angle_alpha   90.00
_cell.angle_beta   90.00
_cell.angle_gamma   90.00
#
_symmetry.space_group_name_H-M   'P 1'
#
loop_
_entity.id
_entity.type
_entity.pdbx_description
1 polymer ?
#
loop_
_entity_poly.entity_id
_entity_poly.type
_entity_poly.pdbx_seq_one_letter_code
_entity_poly.pdbx_strand_id
1 'polypeptide(L)'
;MSENSFQSEVTAKAAESGANASARFRERQAQGGSTAAVDQDRVALLAGKAIKALNDLVIEEQLSYEEYNAFKAWLIKVGEDGEWPLFLDVWLEHSVEEVANADREGSKGTIEGPYYLGGSPELEWNGTIPMRDDEPGTPFVFKGQVTAVDGTPLPGAKLELWHADNLGFYSQFAPGLPEWNLRGTFTANDNGEYEIHTIRPAPYQIPTDGACGQLIAAAGWHAWRPAHLHFKVHAPDHQLITSQLYFPGDPHNDDDIASAVKPELLLDPQPNPDGEGEVTVYDFVLDPA
;
A
#
# COMPACT_ATOMS: atom_id res chain seq x y z
N MET A 1 0.37 10.46 29.70
CA MET A 1 -1.09 10.38 29.48
C MET A 1 -1.69 11.78 29.56
N SER A 2 -1.80 12.47 28.43
CA SER A 2 -2.88 13.44 28.26
C SER A 2 -3.90 12.79 27.34
N GLU A 3 -5.13 12.57 27.81
CA GLU A 3 -6.25 11.99 27.05
C GLU A 3 -6.59 12.75 25.75
N ASN A 4 -5.94 13.88 25.49
CA ASN A 4 -6.29 14.83 24.42
C ASN A 4 -5.69 14.54 23.03
N SER A 5 -4.57 13.79 22.88
CA SER A 5 -4.02 13.52 21.53
C SER A 5 -4.87 12.50 20.77
N PHE A 6 -5.19 11.37 21.42
CA PHE A 6 -5.98 10.29 20.83
C PHE A 6 -7.46 10.64 20.63
N GLN A 7 -8.04 11.53 21.45
CA GLN A 7 -9.40 12.03 21.22
C GLN A 7 -9.52 12.92 19.98
N SER A 8 -8.40 13.30 19.33
CA SER A 8 -8.41 14.09 18.09
C SER A 8 -8.33 13.23 16.81
N GLU A 9 -8.06 11.93 16.92
CA GLU A 9 -8.14 10.94 15.83
C GLU A 9 -9.61 10.56 15.58
N VAL A 10 -10.44 11.57 15.35
CA VAL A 10 -11.89 11.38 15.20
C VAL A 10 -12.20 11.15 13.74
N THR A 11 -12.41 9.87 13.41
CA THR A 11 -13.07 9.34 12.21
C THR A 11 -12.57 9.94 10.89
N ALA A 12 -11.55 9.29 10.28
CA ALA A 12 -11.21 9.54 8.89
C ALA A 12 -12.41 9.20 7.99
N LYS A 13 -12.91 10.18 7.22
CA LYS A 13 -13.99 9.96 6.27
C LYS A 13 -13.45 9.48 4.94
N ALA A 14 -14.16 8.56 4.30
CA ALA A 14 -13.89 8.11 2.92
C ALA A 14 -13.60 9.29 1.98
N ALA A 15 -14.48 10.28 1.97
CA ALA A 15 -14.37 11.42 1.05
C ALA A 15 -13.10 12.27 1.28
N GLU A 16 -12.66 12.45 2.54
CA GLU A 16 -11.48 13.25 2.84
C GLU A 16 -10.20 12.49 2.49
N SER A 17 -10.11 11.20 2.86
CA SER A 17 -9.00 10.33 2.51
C SER A 17 -8.89 10.12 0.99
N GLY A 18 -10.02 9.85 0.32
CA GLY A 18 -10.12 9.69 -1.13
C GLY A 18 -9.76 10.97 -1.89
N ALA A 19 -10.27 12.13 -1.46
CA ALA A 19 -9.89 13.41 -2.05
C ALA A 19 -8.38 13.68 -1.94
N ASN A 20 -7.76 13.37 -0.79
CA ASN A 20 -6.32 13.47 -0.62
C ASN A 20 -5.57 12.52 -1.55
N ALA A 21 -5.96 11.25 -1.64
CA ALA A 21 -5.36 10.27 -2.55
C ALA A 21 -5.47 10.73 -4.03
N SER A 22 -6.65 11.20 -4.43
CA SER A 22 -6.91 11.76 -5.76
C SER A 22 -6.07 13.00 -6.06
N ALA A 23 -5.91 13.91 -5.10
CA ALA A 23 -5.07 15.10 -5.25
C ALA A 23 -3.59 14.71 -5.43
N ARG A 24 -3.09 13.80 -4.60
CA ARG A 24 -1.71 13.29 -4.67
C ARG A 24 -1.43 12.55 -5.97
N PHE A 25 -2.36 11.72 -6.44
CA PHE A 25 -2.24 11.06 -7.73
C PHE A 25 -2.08 12.07 -8.88
N ARG A 26 -2.87 13.16 -8.88
CA ARG A 26 -2.74 14.24 -9.88
C ARG A 26 -1.40 14.96 -9.79
N GLU A 27 -0.90 15.23 -8.59
CA GLU A 27 0.43 15.82 -8.40
C GLU A 27 1.54 14.93 -8.97
N ARG A 28 1.49 13.62 -8.70
CA ARG A 28 2.46 12.64 -9.26
C ARG A 28 2.39 12.59 -10.78
N GLN A 29 1.19 12.53 -11.36
CA GLN A 29 0.99 12.59 -12.81
C GLN A 29 1.53 13.88 -13.45
N ALA A 30 1.40 15.03 -12.78
CA ALA A 30 1.93 16.30 -13.29
C ALA A 30 3.46 16.36 -13.23
N GLN A 31 4.09 15.70 -12.26
CA GLN A 31 5.54 15.69 -12.08
C GLN A 31 6.26 14.58 -12.88
N GLY A 32 5.59 13.44 -13.12
CA GLY A 32 6.14 12.27 -13.80
C GLY A 32 5.43 11.92 -15.12
N GLY A 33 4.59 12.82 -15.64
CA GLY A 33 3.79 12.58 -16.84
C GLY A 33 4.64 12.15 -18.03
N SER A 34 4.38 10.93 -18.53
CA SER A 34 5.05 10.40 -19.71
C SER A 34 4.79 11.30 -20.91
N THR A 35 5.86 11.82 -21.52
CA THR A 35 5.81 12.52 -22.81
C THR A 35 5.72 11.55 -23.99
N ALA A 36 5.58 10.24 -23.73
CA ALA A 36 5.51 9.24 -24.79
C ALA A 36 4.24 9.45 -25.63
N ALA A 37 4.39 9.31 -26.94
CA ALA A 37 3.24 9.31 -27.84
C ALA A 37 2.29 8.18 -27.46
N VAL A 38 1.00 8.49 -27.34
CA VAL A 38 -0.04 7.51 -27.08
C VAL A 38 -0.09 6.53 -28.26
N ASP A 39 0.12 5.24 -27.99
CA ASP A 39 -0.11 4.17 -28.95
C ASP A 39 -1.62 3.97 -29.15
N GLN A 40 -2.15 4.59 -30.20
CA GLN A 40 -3.58 4.57 -30.51
C GLN A 40 -4.10 3.16 -30.79
N ASP A 41 -3.29 2.29 -31.42
CA ASP A 41 -3.70 0.93 -31.75
C ASP A 41 -3.79 0.07 -30.49
N ARG A 42 -2.82 0.21 -29.58
CA ARG A 42 -2.85 -0.45 -28.27
C ARG A 42 -4.05 -0.01 -27.44
N VAL A 43 -4.34 1.30 -27.42
CA VAL A 43 -5.50 1.86 -26.70
C VAL A 43 -6.81 1.34 -27.30
N ALA A 44 -6.95 1.36 -28.64
CA ALA A 44 -8.14 0.86 -29.32
C ALA A 44 -8.41 -0.62 -29.01
N LEU A 45 -7.34 -1.45 -28.98
CA LEU A 45 -7.43 -2.86 -28.60
C LEU A 45 -7.94 -3.04 -27.17
N LEU A 46 -7.38 -2.31 -26.20
CA LEU A 46 -7.76 -2.43 -24.78
C LEU A 46 -9.19 -1.94 -24.54
N ALA A 47 -9.51 -0.74 -25.03
CA ALA A 47 -10.83 -0.16 -24.87
C ALA A 47 -11.89 -1.05 -25.51
N GLY A 48 -11.64 -1.56 -26.71
CA GLY A 48 -12.54 -2.48 -27.40
C GLY A 48 -12.79 -3.77 -26.60
N LYS A 49 -11.73 -4.38 -26.04
CA LYS A 49 -11.87 -5.60 -25.22
C LYS A 49 -12.58 -5.34 -23.89
N ALA A 50 -12.27 -4.25 -23.20
CA ALA A 50 -12.91 -3.91 -21.93
C ALA A 50 -14.42 -3.62 -22.12
N ILE A 51 -14.78 -2.82 -23.14
CA ILE A 51 -16.19 -2.54 -23.46
C ILE A 51 -16.91 -3.82 -23.85
N LYS A 52 -16.27 -4.69 -24.66
CA LYS A 52 -16.87 -5.98 -25.03
C LYS A 52 -17.15 -6.84 -23.80
N ALA A 53 -16.18 -6.98 -22.89
CA ALA A 53 -16.34 -7.79 -21.68
C ALA A 53 -17.50 -7.28 -20.79
N LEU A 54 -17.64 -5.96 -20.62
CA LEU A 54 -18.78 -5.38 -19.90
C LEU A 54 -20.12 -5.63 -20.61
N ASN A 55 -20.15 -5.50 -21.94
CA ASN A 55 -21.37 -5.77 -22.71
C ASN A 55 -21.77 -7.26 -22.66
N ASP A 56 -20.78 -8.17 -22.73
CA ASP A 56 -21.00 -9.60 -22.60
C ASP A 56 -21.61 -9.90 -21.22
N LEU A 57 -21.04 -9.36 -20.14
CA LEU A 57 -21.57 -9.48 -18.77
C LEU A 57 -23.03 -9.01 -18.66
N VAL A 58 -23.36 -7.86 -19.24
CA VAL A 58 -24.74 -7.33 -19.25
C VAL A 58 -25.71 -8.31 -19.91
N ILE A 59 -25.32 -8.96 -21.00
CA ILE A 59 -26.16 -9.89 -21.75
C ILE A 59 -26.26 -11.24 -21.03
N GLU A 60 -25.14 -11.76 -20.55
CA GLU A 60 -25.03 -13.07 -19.88
C GLU A 60 -25.81 -13.10 -18.57
N GLU A 61 -25.66 -12.06 -17.74
CA GLU A 61 -26.34 -11.94 -16.44
C GLU A 61 -27.71 -11.26 -16.56
N GLN A 62 -28.17 -10.96 -17.77
CA GLN A 62 -29.47 -10.36 -18.07
C GLN A 62 -29.76 -9.06 -17.29
N LEU A 63 -28.76 -8.17 -17.17
CA LEU A 63 -28.86 -6.94 -16.40
C LEU A 63 -30.09 -6.10 -16.80
N SER A 64 -30.89 -5.74 -15.81
CA SER A 64 -32.05 -4.87 -15.98
C SER A 64 -31.63 -3.41 -16.15
N TYR A 65 -32.56 -2.59 -16.65
CA TYR A 65 -32.37 -1.14 -16.67
C TYR A 65 -32.27 -0.51 -15.27
N GLU A 66 -32.88 -1.14 -14.26
CA GLU A 66 -32.79 -0.69 -12.88
C GLU A 66 -31.36 -0.88 -12.35
N GLU A 67 -30.80 -2.08 -12.52
CA GLU A 67 -29.40 -2.38 -12.15
C GLU A 67 -28.40 -1.51 -12.92
N TYR A 68 -28.62 -1.30 -14.23
CA TYR A 68 -27.78 -0.41 -15.02
C TYR A 68 -27.79 1.04 -14.51
N ASN A 69 -28.96 1.55 -14.09
CA ASN A 69 -29.05 2.88 -13.52
C ASN A 69 -28.42 2.97 -12.12
N ALA A 70 -28.52 1.91 -11.31
CA ALA A 70 -27.81 1.82 -10.03
C ALA A 70 -26.29 1.83 -10.23
N PHE A 71 -25.77 1.02 -11.16
CA PHE A 71 -24.35 1.00 -11.52
C PHE A 71 -23.85 2.37 -11.99
N LYS A 72 -24.62 3.04 -12.86
CA LYS A 72 -24.29 4.39 -13.35
C LYS A 72 -24.25 5.42 -12.22
N ALA A 73 -25.22 5.39 -11.32
CA ALA A 73 -25.24 6.28 -10.16
C ALA A 73 -24.04 6.02 -9.23
N TRP A 74 -23.69 4.75 -9.03
CA TRP A 74 -22.52 4.37 -8.24
C TRP A 74 -21.21 4.86 -8.87
N LEU A 75 -21.00 4.72 -10.18
CA LEU A 75 -19.80 5.24 -10.87
C LEU A 75 -19.66 6.77 -10.72
N ILE A 76 -20.77 7.51 -10.77
CA ILE A 76 -20.77 8.96 -10.52
C ILE A 76 -20.31 9.23 -9.09
N LYS A 77 -20.86 8.49 -8.12
CA LYS A 77 -20.53 8.63 -6.70
C LYS A 77 -19.06 8.32 -6.41
N VAL A 78 -18.44 7.33 -7.05
CA VAL A 78 -16.99 7.07 -6.94
C VAL A 78 -16.18 8.33 -7.28
N GLY A 79 -16.60 9.06 -8.32
CA GLY A 79 -15.97 10.33 -8.70
C GLY A 79 -16.23 11.46 -7.70
N GLU A 80 -17.45 11.59 -7.20
CA GLU A 80 -17.84 12.62 -6.23
C GLU A 80 -17.16 12.44 -4.86
N ASP A 81 -17.01 11.18 -4.41
CA ASP A 81 -16.30 10.83 -3.18
C ASP A 81 -14.77 10.85 -3.35
N GLY A 82 -14.26 10.99 -4.58
CA GLY A 82 -12.82 11.00 -4.86
C GLY A 82 -12.15 9.63 -4.70
N GLU A 83 -12.90 8.53 -4.80
CA GLU A 83 -12.42 7.17 -4.50
C GLU A 83 -11.89 6.41 -5.73
N TRP A 84 -11.67 7.07 -6.87
CA TRP A 84 -11.08 6.39 -8.04
C TRP A 84 -9.75 5.69 -7.75
N PRO A 85 -8.77 6.31 -7.06
CA PRO A 85 -7.55 5.61 -6.67
C PRO A 85 -7.85 4.39 -5.79
N LEU A 86 -8.65 4.56 -4.73
CA LEU A 86 -9.01 3.47 -3.83
C LEU A 86 -9.69 2.30 -4.57
N PHE A 87 -10.65 2.58 -5.44
CA PHE A 87 -11.35 1.56 -6.22
C PHE A 87 -10.40 0.76 -7.14
N LEU A 88 -9.52 1.46 -7.87
CA LEU A 88 -8.59 0.81 -8.78
C LEU A 88 -7.50 0.04 -8.03
N ASP A 89 -7.01 0.58 -6.93
CA ASP A 89 -5.94 -0.03 -6.13
C ASP A 89 -6.43 -1.30 -5.41
N VAL A 90 -7.69 -1.33 -4.96
CA VAL A 90 -8.27 -2.51 -4.30
C VAL A 90 -8.61 -3.63 -5.30
N TRP A 91 -9.25 -3.32 -6.43
CA TRP A 91 -9.83 -4.36 -7.30
C TRP A 91 -9.14 -4.53 -8.66
N LEU A 92 -8.05 -3.79 -8.95
CA LEU A 92 -7.35 -3.91 -10.23
C LEU A 92 -5.82 -3.90 -10.12
N GLU A 93 -5.23 -3.13 -9.20
CA GLU A 93 -3.76 -2.93 -9.13
C GLU A 93 -2.99 -4.24 -8.94
N HIS A 94 -3.52 -5.21 -8.20
CA HIS A 94 -2.86 -6.51 -8.02
C HIS A 94 -2.57 -7.23 -9.35
N SER A 95 -3.45 -7.06 -10.36
CA SER A 95 -3.25 -7.63 -11.70
C SER A 95 -2.21 -6.86 -12.52
N VAL A 96 -2.12 -5.54 -12.30
CA VAL A 96 -1.08 -4.69 -12.93
C VAL A 96 0.28 -5.02 -12.34
N GLU A 97 0.35 -5.21 -11.02
CA GLU A 97 1.55 -5.58 -10.30
C GLU A 97 2.07 -6.97 -10.73
N GLU A 98 1.17 -7.94 -10.91
CA GLU A 98 1.55 -9.26 -11.41
C GLU A 98 2.26 -9.17 -12.77
N VAL A 99 1.75 -8.34 -13.69
CA VAL A 99 2.39 -8.11 -15.00
C VAL A 99 3.70 -7.34 -14.83
N ALA A 100 3.74 -6.32 -13.97
CA ALA A 100 4.92 -5.47 -13.77
C ALA A 100 6.10 -6.23 -13.17
N ASN A 101 5.85 -7.26 -12.35
CA ASN A 101 6.87 -8.07 -11.70
C ASN A 101 6.97 -9.50 -12.27
N ALA A 102 6.39 -9.76 -13.45
CA ALA A 102 6.35 -11.11 -14.05
C ALA A 102 7.74 -11.71 -14.29
N ASP A 103 8.70 -10.89 -14.71
CA ASP A 103 10.08 -11.31 -15.01
C ASP A 103 11.04 -11.10 -13.83
N ARG A 104 10.53 -10.80 -12.63
CA ARG A 104 11.35 -10.49 -11.46
C ARG A 104 11.96 -11.76 -10.85
N GLU A 105 13.28 -11.77 -10.72
CA GLU A 105 14.05 -12.84 -10.07
C GLU A 105 14.25 -12.57 -8.57
N GLY A 106 14.40 -11.31 -8.18
CA GLY A 106 14.60 -10.88 -6.79
C GLY A 106 13.36 -10.98 -5.89
N SER A 107 13.31 -10.14 -4.85
CA SER A 107 12.20 -10.10 -3.89
C SER A 107 10.86 -9.86 -4.57
N LYS A 108 9.79 -10.45 -4.04
CA LYS A 108 8.45 -10.30 -4.61
C LYS A 108 7.89 -8.91 -4.35
N GLY A 109 7.27 -8.35 -5.39
CA GLY A 109 6.50 -7.12 -5.29
C GLY A 109 5.08 -7.37 -4.81
N THR A 110 4.39 -6.29 -4.47
CA THR A 110 2.94 -6.23 -4.35
C THR A 110 2.50 -4.77 -4.54
N ILE A 111 1.20 -4.52 -4.46
CA ILE A 111 0.58 -3.23 -4.78
C ILE A 111 1.16 -2.08 -3.95
N GLU A 112 1.26 -0.88 -4.53
CA GLU A 112 1.62 0.34 -3.80
C GLU A 112 0.49 0.75 -2.86
N GLY A 113 -0.75 0.65 -3.35
CA GLY A 113 -1.91 1.21 -2.72
C GLY A 113 -1.93 2.75 -2.72
N PRO A 114 -3.00 3.36 -2.20
CA PRO A 114 -3.26 4.77 -2.42
C PRO A 114 -2.45 5.72 -1.51
N TYR A 115 -1.72 5.19 -0.52
CA TYR A 115 -1.19 5.96 0.61
C TYR A 115 0.32 6.19 0.61
N TYR A 116 1.02 5.88 -0.49
CA TYR A 116 2.41 6.27 -0.66
C TYR A 116 2.56 7.78 -0.86
N LEU A 117 3.59 8.35 -0.21
CA LEU A 117 4.01 9.74 -0.31
C LEU A 117 5.54 9.79 -0.35
N GLY A 118 6.10 10.44 -1.38
CA GLY A 118 7.53 10.67 -1.47
C GLY A 118 7.98 11.84 -0.58
N GLY A 119 9.28 11.86 -0.24
CA GLY A 119 9.88 12.94 0.55
C GLY A 119 9.75 12.78 2.07
N SER A 120 9.57 11.54 2.54
CA SER A 120 9.60 11.25 3.98
C SER A 120 10.98 11.52 4.60
N PRO A 121 11.09 11.74 5.93
CA PRO A 121 12.36 12.04 6.58
C PRO A 121 13.43 10.96 6.33
N GLU A 122 14.64 11.41 5.99
CA GLU A 122 15.81 10.55 5.80
C GLU A 122 16.43 10.17 7.15
N LEU A 123 16.69 8.88 7.33
CA LEU A 123 17.17 8.26 8.57
C LEU A 123 18.36 7.34 8.27
N GLU A 124 19.18 7.15 9.30
CA GLU A 124 20.29 6.19 9.27
C GLU A 124 19.76 4.75 9.31
N TRP A 125 20.59 3.80 8.87
CA TRP A 125 20.24 2.38 8.78
C TRP A 125 19.65 1.77 10.06
N ASN A 126 20.03 2.26 11.26
CA ASN A 126 19.60 1.74 12.56
C ASN A 126 18.65 2.68 13.33
N GLY A 127 17.79 3.41 12.60
CA GLY A 127 16.94 4.45 13.16
C GLY A 127 15.56 4.00 13.64
N THR A 128 14.91 4.87 14.40
CA THR A 128 13.48 4.78 14.74
C THR A 128 12.67 5.62 13.76
N ILE A 129 11.61 5.04 13.19
CA ILE A 129 10.70 5.77 12.31
C ILE A 129 10.03 6.93 13.08
N PRO A 130 9.72 8.08 12.46
CA PRO A 130 8.98 9.14 13.13
C PRO A 130 7.67 8.60 13.70
N MET A 131 7.42 8.81 14.98
CA MET A 131 6.24 8.34 15.70
C MET A 131 5.91 9.31 16.83
N ARG A 132 4.72 9.20 17.43
CA ARG A 132 4.33 9.96 18.62
C ARG A 132 5.23 9.56 19.80
N ASP A 133 5.45 10.46 20.76
CA ASP A 133 6.24 10.17 21.96
C ASP A 133 5.64 9.01 22.78
N ASP A 134 4.34 8.81 22.70
CA ASP A 134 3.58 7.72 23.34
C ASP A 134 2.83 6.85 22.30
N GLU A 135 3.48 6.57 21.16
CA GLU A 135 2.94 5.73 20.09
C GLU A 135 2.42 4.38 20.65
N PRO A 136 1.11 4.10 20.53
CA PRO A 136 0.54 2.86 21.03
C PRO A 136 0.80 1.72 20.04
N GLY A 137 0.91 0.50 20.57
CA GLY A 137 1.11 -0.69 19.77
C GLY A 137 2.23 -1.56 20.33
N THR A 138 2.50 -2.67 19.66
CA THR A 138 3.62 -3.56 20.00
C THR A 138 4.87 -3.03 19.32
N PRO A 139 5.97 -2.72 20.04
CA PRO A 139 7.25 -2.38 19.43
C PRO A 139 7.69 -3.46 18.45
N PHE A 140 8.24 -3.05 17.31
CA PHE A 140 8.61 -3.97 16.23
C PHE A 140 9.94 -3.53 15.61
N VAL A 141 10.91 -4.43 15.60
CA VAL A 141 12.21 -4.22 14.97
C VAL A 141 12.24 -4.98 13.64
N PHE A 142 12.41 -4.26 12.55
CA PHE A 142 12.49 -4.81 11.20
C PHE A 142 13.91 -4.67 10.66
N LYS A 143 14.62 -5.78 10.49
CA LYS A 143 16.03 -5.76 10.07
C LYS A 143 16.34 -6.73 8.96
N GLY A 144 17.48 -6.54 8.30
CA GLY A 144 17.95 -7.43 7.25
C GLY A 144 18.99 -6.77 6.38
N GLN A 145 19.15 -7.29 5.17
CA GLN A 145 20.12 -6.82 4.20
C GLN A 145 19.46 -6.57 2.84
N VAL A 146 19.95 -5.55 2.12
CA VAL A 146 19.63 -5.33 0.71
C VAL A 146 20.79 -5.86 -0.14
N THR A 147 20.49 -6.76 -1.07
CA THR A 147 21.46 -7.39 -1.98
C THR A 147 20.99 -7.33 -3.43
N ALA A 148 21.92 -7.51 -4.37
CA ALA A 148 21.60 -7.87 -5.74
C ALA A 148 21.21 -9.36 -5.84
N VAL A 149 20.64 -9.77 -6.98
CA VAL A 149 20.32 -11.18 -7.28
C VAL A 149 21.51 -12.14 -7.21
N ASP A 150 22.74 -11.63 -7.38
CA ASP A 150 23.97 -12.42 -7.26
C ASP A 150 24.51 -12.53 -5.82
N GLY A 151 23.79 -11.94 -4.85
CA GLY A 151 24.15 -11.90 -3.43
C GLY A 151 25.10 -10.77 -3.05
N THR A 152 25.49 -9.90 -3.97
CA THR A 152 26.32 -8.72 -3.66
C THR A 152 25.54 -7.76 -2.77
N PRO A 153 26.05 -7.38 -1.58
CA PRO A 153 25.40 -6.36 -0.76
C PRO A 153 25.31 -5.02 -1.49
N LEU A 154 24.25 -4.24 -1.23
CA LEU A 154 24.00 -2.95 -1.86
C LEU A 154 24.08 -1.80 -0.84
N PRO A 155 25.30 -1.27 -0.57
CA PRO A 155 25.49 -0.13 0.31
C PRO A 155 24.75 1.12 -0.18
N GLY A 156 24.17 1.87 0.75
CA GLY A 156 23.43 3.09 0.42
C GLY A 156 22.10 2.84 -0.30
N ALA A 157 21.64 1.59 -0.39
CA ALA A 157 20.27 1.28 -0.78
C ALA A 157 19.29 2.03 0.12
N LYS A 158 18.19 2.50 -0.46
CA LYS A 158 17.15 3.26 0.23
C LYS A 158 15.94 2.37 0.46
N LEU A 159 15.41 2.40 1.67
CA LEU A 159 14.18 1.72 2.07
C LEU A 159 13.17 2.79 2.53
N GLU A 160 12.17 3.08 1.71
CA GLU A 160 11.04 3.93 2.10
C GLU A 160 9.98 3.05 2.76
N LEU A 161 9.77 3.22 4.06
CA LEU A 161 8.77 2.50 4.85
C LEU A 161 7.59 3.42 5.16
N TRP A 162 6.37 2.91 4.97
CA TRP A 162 5.15 3.50 5.52
C TRP A 162 4.15 2.43 5.96
N HIS A 163 3.40 2.70 7.03
CA HIS A 163 2.32 1.82 7.48
C HIS A 163 1.30 2.56 8.36
N ALA A 164 0.19 1.88 8.64
CA ALA A 164 -0.82 2.35 9.57
C ALA A 164 -0.35 2.27 11.03
N ASP A 165 -0.97 3.05 11.90
CA ASP A 165 -0.82 2.91 13.34
C ASP A 165 -1.63 1.74 13.93
N ASN A 166 -1.62 1.62 15.26
CA ASN A 166 -2.35 0.58 15.98
C ASN A 166 -3.89 0.73 15.93
N LEU A 167 -4.41 1.78 15.30
CA LEU A 167 -5.85 1.97 15.02
C LEU A 167 -6.17 1.81 13.52
N GLY A 168 -5.18 1.54 12.68
CA GLY A 168 -5.36 1.40 11.23
C GLY A 168 -5.32 2.73 10.48
N PHE A 169 -4.82 3.82 11.07
CA PHE A 169 -4.77 5.13 10.42
C PHE A 169 -3.40 5.46 9.83
N TYR A 170 -3.39 6.07 8.65
CA TYR A 170 -2.19 6.57 7.97
C TYR A 170 -2.07 8.08 8.13
N SER A 171 -0.86 8.57 8.42
CA SER A 171 -0.60 10.02 8.45
C SER A 171 -0.92 10.67 7.11
N GLN A 172 -1.36 11.93 7.14
CA GLN A 172 -1.88 12.73 6.01
C GLN A 172 -3.19 12.22 5.37
N PHE A 173 -3.67 11.04 5.77
CA PHE A 173 -4.96 10.48 5.33
C PHE A 173 -5.96 10.32 6.48
N ALA A 174 -5.53 10.60 7.72
CA ALA A 174 -6.37 10.71 8.90
C ALA A 174 -6.02 11.99 9.70
N PRO A 175 -7.00 12.65 10.32
CA PRO A 175 -6.77 13.82 11.16
C PRO A 175 -6.07 13.43 12.47
N GLY A 176 -5.34 14.37 13.08
CA GLY A 176 -4.74 14.19 14.41
C GLY A 176 -3.35 13.54 14.42
N LEU A 177 -2.87 12.99 13.31
CA LEU A 177 -1.55 12.38 13.20
C LEU A 177 -0.46 13.39 12.78
N PRO A 178 0.76 13.32 13.34
CA PRO A 178 1.92 14.03 12.80
C PRO A 178 2.13 13.73 11.31
N GLU A 179 2.57 14.72 10.53
CA GLU A 179 2.65 14.64 9.05
C GLU A 179 3.37 13.37 8.55
N TRP A 180 4.47 12.99 9.19
CA TRP A 180 5.29 11.84 8.83
C TRP A 180 5.18 10.68 9.83
N ASN A 181 4.11 10.61 10.64
CA ASN A 181 3.91 9.50 11.57
C ASN A 181 3.96 8.16 10.84
N LEU A 182 4.84 7.28 11.28
CA LEU A 182 5.10 5.95 10.73
C LEU A 182 5.44 5.98 9.23
N ARG A 183 6.23 6.99 8.82
CA ARG A 183 6.82 7.14 7.48
C ARG A 183 8.29 7.56 7.55
N GLY A 184 9.17 6.87 6.85
CA GLY A 184 10.60 7.25 6.80
C GLY A 184 11.38 6.57 5.69
N THR A 185 12.46 7.23 5.27
CA THR A 185 13.42 6.72 4.28
C THR A 185 14.71 6.35 4.97
N PHE A 186 15.08 5.07 4.97
CA PHE A 186 16.28 4.56 5.63
C PHE A 186 17.38 4.28 4.61
N THR A 187 18.62 4.62 4.95
CA THR A 187 19.79 4.35 4.11
C THR A 187 20.54 3.16 4.65
N ALA A 188 20.63 2.06 3.90
CA ALA A 188 21.39 0.87 4.29
C ALA A 188 22.89 1.18 4.46
N ASN A 189 23.53 0.49 5.40
CA ASN A 189 24.93 0.72 5.77
C ASN A 189 25.93 0.20 4.71
N ASP A 190 27.24 0.24 5.02
CA ASP A 190 28.32 -0.22 4.13
C ASP A 190 28.27 -1.72 3.78
N ASN A 191 27.49 -2.51 4.52
CA ASN A 191 27.22 -3.91 4.25
C ASN A 191 25.82 -4.12 3.63
N GLY A 192 25.10 -3.06 3.24
CA GLY A 192 23.71 -3.15 2.79
C GLY A 192 22.72 -3.52 3.90
N GLU A 193 23.11 -3.48 5.17
CA GLU A 193 22.25 -3.87 6.30
C GLU A 193 21.40 -2.69 6.78
N TYR A 194 20.26 -3.01 7.37
CA TYR A 194 19.35 -2.06 8.00
C TYR A 194 18.69 -2.67 9.26
N GLU A 195 18.28 -1.82 10.18
CA GLU A 195 17.53 -2.12 11.39
C GLU A 195 16.57 -0.96 11.72
N ILE A 196 15.29 -1.15 11.40
CA ILE A 196 14.27 -0.11 11.53
C ILE A 196 13.43 -0.39 12.78
N HIS A 197 13.38 0.56 13.69
CA HIS A 197 12.55 0.49 14.90
C HIS A 197 11.20 1.16 14.63
N THR A 198 10.11 0.41 14.79
CA THR A 198 8.73 0.86 14.56
C THR A 198 7.76 0.15 15.52
N ILE A 199 6.47 0.11 15.19
CA ILE A 199 5.43 -0.69 15.82
C ILE A 199 4.82 -1.68 14.82
N ARG A 200 4.23 -2.76 15.32
CA ARG A 200 3.36 -3.64 14.53
C ARG A 200 2.08 -2.86 14.15
N PRO A 201 1.75 -2.72 12.85
CA PRO A 201 0.52 -2.07 12.41
C PRO A 201 -0.72 -2.91 12.77
N ALA A 202 -1.86 -2.25 12.92
CA ALA A 202 -3.14 -2.93 12.97
C ALA A 202 -3.61 -3.36 11.56
N PRO A 203 -4.53 -4.34 11.45
CA PRO A 203 -5.29 -4.55 10.21
C PRO A 203 -5.99 -3.27 9.77
N TYR A 204 -6.08 -3.08 8.45
CA TYR A 204 -6.62 -1.87 7.88
C TYR A 204 -8.04 -2.11 7.37
N GLN A 205 -8.99 -1.26 7.78
CA GLN A 205 -10.33 -1.25 7.22
C GLN A 205 -10.43 -0.15 6.15
N ILE A 206 -10.81 -0.52 4.93
CA ILE A 206 -11.18 0.43 3.89
C ILE A 206 -12.34 1.30 4.40
N PRO A 207 -12.32 2.63 4.19
CA PRO A 207 -13.44 3.51 4.53
C PRO A 207 -14.76 2.98 3.97
N THR A 208 -15.74 2.80 4.86
CA THR A 208 -17.01 2.16 4.52
C THR A 208 -18.16 3.15 4.29
N ASP A 209 -17.93 4.45 4.52
CA ASP A 209 -18.92 5.52 4.35
C ASP A 209 -18.99 6.10 2.92
N GLY A 210 -18.11 5.65 2.02
CA GLY A 210 -18.03 6.06 0.60
C GLY A 210 -18.63 5.06 -0.41
N ALA A 211 -18.41 5.32 -1.70
CA ALA A 211 -18.87 4.48 -2.81
C ALA A 211 -18.26 3.05 -2.77
N CYS A 212 -16.98 2.92 -2.43
CA CYS A 212 -16.32 1.62 -2.26
C CYS A 212 -16.97 0.84 -1.11
N GLY A 213 -17.23 1.51 0.02
CA GLY A 213 -17.99 0.95 1.13
C GLY A 213 -19.39 0.49 0.75
N GLN A 214 -20.10 1.27 -0.07
CA GLN A 214 -21.41 0.92 -0.61
C GLN A 214 -21.36 -0.35 -1.46
N LEU A 215 -20.34 -0.50 -2.31
CA LEU A 215 -20.15 -1.71 -3.12
C LEU A 215 -19.91 -2.93 -2.22
N ILE A 216 -19.00 -2.79 -1.25
CA ILE A 216 -18.67 -3.85 -0.28
C ILE A 216 -19.93 -4.31 0.45
N ALA A 217 -20.73 -3.38 0.97
CA ALA A 217 -21.97 -3.68 1.67
C ALA A 217 -23.01 -4.35 0.77
N ALA A 218 -23.17 -3.87 -0.47
CA ALA A 218 -24.12 -4.44 -1.43
C ALA A 218 -23.73 -5.86 -1.87
N ALA A 219 -22.43 -6.14 -1.97
CA ALA A 219 -21.91 -7.45 -2.36
C ALA A 219 -21.77 -8.43 -1.18
N GLY A 220 -21.94 -7.97 0.06
CA GLY A 220 -21.78 -8.80 1.26
C GLY A 220 -20.34 -9.18 1.57
N TRP A 221 -19.38 -8.35 1.14
CA TRP A 221 -17.95 -8.53 1.39
C TRP A 221 -17.53 -7.91 2.74
N HIS A 222 -16.36 -8.29 3.26
CA HIS A 222 -15.70 -7.54 4.33
C HIS A 222 -14.84 -6.42 3.74
N ALA A 223 -14.48 -5.43 4.57
CA ALA A 223 -13.73 -4.24 4.16
C ALA A 223 -12.27 -4.25 4.63
N TRP A 224 -11.72 -5.43 4.94
CA TRP A 224 -10.47 -5.56 5.69
C TRP A 224 -9.30 -5.99 4.83
N ARG A 225 -8.15 -5.40 5.12
CA ARG A 225 -6.82 -5.84 4.73
C ARG A 225 -6.05 -6.31 5.97
N PRO A 226 -5.21 -7.34 5.87
CA PRO A 226 -4.38 -7.77 6.99
C PRO A 226 -3.40 -6.68 7.41
N ALA A 227 -2.86 -6.77 8.63
CA ALA A 227 -1.76 -5.92 9.05
C ALA A 227 -0.57 -6.04 8.07
N HIS A 228 -0.01 -4.89 7.65
CA HIS A 228 1.05 -4.87 6.65
C HIS A 228 1.98 -3.66 6.77
N LEU A 229 3.23 -3.87 6.42
CA LEU A 229 4.25 -2.84 6.23
C LEU A 229 4.44 -2.61 4.73
N HIS A 230 4.43 -1.37 4.26
CA HIS A 230 4.79 -1.09 2.87
C HIS A 230 6.26 -0.71 2.74
N PHE A 231 6.86 -1.11 1.62
CA PHE A 231 8.22 -0.74 1.27
C PHE A 231 8.32 -0.29 -0.19
N LYS A 232 9.13 0.74 -0.43
CA LYS A 232 9.85 0.90 -1.69
C LYS A 232 11.34 0.75 -1.41
N VAL A 233 11.98 -0.16 -2.13
CA VAL A 233 13.41 -0.39 -1.99
C VAL A 233 14.09 -0.12 -3.31
N HIS A 234 15.14 0.70 -3.29
CA HIS A 234 15.89 1.03 -4.50
C HIS A 234 17.38 1.21 -4.20
N ALA A 235 18.19 0.92 -5.20
CA ALA A 235 19.63 1.14 -5.19
C ALA A 235 20.08 1.63 -6.58
N PRO A 236 21.23 2.32 -6.68
CA PRO A 236 21.80 2.70 -7.98
C PRO A 236 21.93 1.48 -8.91
N ASP A 237 21.60 1.66 -10.19
CA ASP A 237 21.68 0.62 -11.24
C ASP A 237 20.83 -0.64 -11.01
N HIS A 238 19.84 -0.58 -10.10
CA HIS A 238 18.90 -1.65 -9.81
C HIS A 238 17.46 -1.19 -9.99
N GLN A 239 16.57 -2.13 -10.31
CA GLN A 239 15.14 -1.89 -10.39
C GLN A 239 14.57 -1.64 -8.99
N LEU A 240 13.79 -0.57 -8.86
CA LEU A 240 12.98 -0.33 -7.67
C LEU A 240 11.99 -1.49 -7.48
N ILE A 241 11.80 -1.91 -6.23
CA ILE A 241 10.72 -2.82 -5.84
C ILE A 241 9.74 -2.11 -4.91
N THR A 242 8.46 -2.12 -5.27
CA THR A 242 7.36 -1.80 -4.37
C THR A 242 6.81 -3.10 -3.80
N SER A 243 6.73 -3.20 -2.48
CA SER A 243 6.26 -4.41 -1.81
C SER A 243 5.50 -4.10 -0.52
N GLN A 244 4.88 -5.13 0.03
CA GLN A 244 4.25 -5.13 1.34
C GLN A 244 4.63 -6.41 2.04
N LEU A 245 4.78 -6.35 3.35
CA LEU A 245 5.09 -7.50 4.19
C LEU A 245 4.01 -7.65 5.25
N TYR A 246 3.56 -8.89 5.43
CA TYR A 246 2.37 -9.23 6.19
C TYR A 246 2.74 -10.07 7.42
N PHE A 247 1.85 -10.11 8.41
CA PHE A 247 2.07 -10.86 9.64
C PHE A 247 1.30 -12.18 9.62
N PRO A 248 1.94 -13.33 9.91
CA PRO A 248 1.24 -14.61 10.00
C PRO A 248 0.15 -14.60 11.08
N GLY A 249 -0.96 -15.27 10.77
CA GLY A 249 -2.08 -15.46 11.70
C GLY A 249 -3.04 -14.27 11.76
N ASP A 250 -2.88 -13.29 10.88
CA ASP A 250 -3.89 -12.26 10.68
C ASP A 250 -5.16 -12.90 10.12
N PRO A 251 -6.36 -12.56 10.63
CA PRO A 251 -7.62 -13.10 10.13
C PRO A 251 -7.84 -12.90 8.62
N HIS A 252 -7.17 -11.91 8.02
CA HIS A 252 -7.34 -11.52 6.62
C HIS A 252 -6.16 -11.84 5.72
N ASN A 253 -5.22 -12.71 6.15
CA ASN A 253 -4.15 -13.17 5.26
C ASN A 253 -4.70 -13.95 4.05
N ASP A 254 -5.76 -14.74 4.24
CA ASP A 254 -6.31 -15.64 3.22
C ASP A 254 -7.48 -15.01 2.41
N ASP A 255 -7.99 -13.86 2.84
CA ASP A 255 -9.13 -13.19 2.21
C ASP A 255 -8.95 -11.68 2.03
N ASP A 256 -7.71 -11.17 1.98
CA ASP A 256 -7.43 -9.74 1.73
C ASP A 256 -8.29 -9.18 0.60
N ILE A 257 -9.11 -8.17 0.90
CA ILE A 257 -10.01 -7.56 -0.07
C ILE A 257 -9.27 -6.97 -1.28
N ALA A 258 -8.00 -6.60 -1.12
CA ALA A 258 -7.15 -6.10 -2.20
C ALA A 258 -6.41 -7.20 -2.98
N SER A 259 -6.58 -8.47 -2.60
CA SER A 259 -5.92 -9.63 -3.23
C SER A 259 -4.39 -9.48 -3.33
N ALA A 260 -3.76 -8.82 -2.35
CA ALA A 260 -2.36 -8.41 -2.43
C ALA A 260 -1.40 -9.28 -1.61
N VAL A 261 -1.93 -10.22 -0.81
CA VAL A 261 -1.12 -11.14 -0.01
C VAL A 261 -0.48 -12.20 -0.90
N LYS A 262 0.84 -12.38 -0.73
CA LYS A 262 1.61 -13.47 -1.34
C LYS A 262 2.30 -14.26 -0.23
N PRO A 263 2.40 -15.60 -0.31
CA PRO A 263 3.05 -16.40 0.73
C PRO A 263 4.49 -15.99 1.04
N GLU A 264 5.25 -15.55 0.04
CA GLU A 264 6.65 -15.07 0.16
C GLU A 264 6.78 -13.76 0.94
N LEU A 265 5.67 -13.07 1.17
CA LEU A 265 5.59 -11.78 1.84
C LEU A 265 5.06 -11.91 3.28
N LEU A 266 4.80 -13.12 3.75
CA LEU A 266 4.55 -13.38 5.17
C LEU A 266 5.87 -13.33 5.95
N LEU A 267 5.94 -12.47 6.95
CA LEU A 267 7.08 -12.33 7.87
C LEU A 267 7.21 -13.55 8.80
N ASP A 268 8.31 -13.59 9.56
CA ASP A 268 8.47 -14.51 10.69
C ASP A 268 8.85 -13.74 11.98
N PRO A 269 7.90 -12.98 12.58
CA PRO A 269 8.15 -12.24 13.81
C PRO A 269 8.49 -13.16 14.97
N GLN A 270 9.57 -12.82 15.70
CA GLN A 270 10.01 -13.50 16.91
C GLN A 270 10.00 -12.50 18.09
N PRO A 271 9.90 -12.97 19.35
CA PRO A 271 10.10 -12.10 20.51
C PRO A 271 11.46 -11.39 20.42
N ASN A 272 11.48 -10.08 20.68
CA ASN A 272 12.72 -9.30 20.64
C ASN A 272 13.65 -9.72 21.80
N PRO A 273 14.85 -10.27 21.54
CA PRO A 273 15.76 -10.68 22.61
C PRO A 273 16.40 -9.48 23.33
N ASP A 274 16.44 -8.31 22.70
CA ASP A 274 17.15 -7.13 23.16
C ASP A 274 16.23 -6.05 23.75
N GLY A 275 14.93 -6.31 23.86
CA GLY A 275 13.96 -5.33 24.33
C GLY A 275 12.53 -5.85 24.40
N GLU A 276 11.58 -4.91 24.39
CA GLU A 276 10.16 -5.23 24.31
C GLU A 276 9.73 -5.48 22.86
N GLY A 277 8.57 -6.16 22.72
CA GLY A 277 7.94 -6.39 21.44
C GLY A 277 8.59 -7.52 20.63
N GLU A 278 8.68 -7.32 19.33
CA GLU A 278 9.04 -8.36 18.36
C GLU A 278 10.13 -7.89 17.41
N VAL A 279 10.81 -8.83 16.79
CA VAL A 279 11.83 -8.62 15.77
C VAL A 279 11.58 -9.58 14.61
N THR A 280 11.79 -9.13 13.38
CA THR A 280 11.85 -10.00 12.20
C THR A 280 13.11 -9.71 11.41
N VAL A 281 13.60 -10.73 10.71
CA VAL A 281 14.64 -10.57 9.70
C VAL A 281 14.02 -10.79 8.32
N TYR A 282 14.24 -9.86 7.39
CA TYR A 282 13.79 -9.98 6.00
C TYR A 282 14.81 -9.33 5.07
N ASP A 283 15.23 -10.03 4.03
CA ASP A 283 16.20 -9.50 3.07
C ASP A 283 15.50 -9.03 1.79
N PHE A 284 15.95 -7.89 1.26
CA PHE A 284 15.50 -7.41 -0.04
C PHE A 284 16.54 -7.74 -1.11
N VAL A 285 16.13 -8.43 -2.16
CA VAL A 285 16.96 -8.80 -3.30
C VAL A 285 16.49 -8.00 -4.51
N LEU A 286 17.37 -7.19 -5.08
CA LEU A 286 17.06 -6.30 -6.21
C LEU A 286 17.63 -6.82 -7.53
N ASP A 287 16.81 -6.76 -8.56
CA ASP A 287 17.16 -7.04 -9.94
C ASP A 287 17.95 -5.86 -10.56
N PRO A 288 18.86 -6.10 -11.51
CA PRO A 288 19.56 -5.04 -12.23
C PRO A 288 18.59 -4.23 -13.11
N ALA A 289 18.84 -2.93 -13.25
CA ALA A 289 18.03 -1.98 -14.05
C ALA A 289 18.07 -2.23 -15.56
#